data_AF-A0AAV0YM78-F1
#
_entry.id   AF-A0AAV0YM78-F1
#
_cell.length_a   1.000
_cell.length_b   1.000
_cell.length_c   1.000
_cell.angle_alpha   90.00
_cell.angle_beta   90.00
_cell.angle_gamma   90.00
#
_symmetry.space_group_name_H-M   'P 1'
#
loop_
_entity.id
_entity.type
_entity.pdbx_description
1 polymer ?
#
loop_
_entity_poly.entity_id
_entity_poly.type
_entity_poly.pdbx_seq_one_letter_code
_entity_poly.pdbx_strand_id
1 'polypeptide(L)'
;MSANMHYTIILYSIPTLGIRETARMVFDDVEGRIGKVFKEVETQKNTLISNRDSVHVKVEAIDHKIEKISDVVFEWLKEAQILIQEVENLTLQDKMQQWNEFRKLLKKLTTLNAKCEFDPFSTPIPSLEHFSSGNIMCFESREKTSDQLFEALQDENCSIIGLYGRQGYGKTTLVKAMGEKVKYLKIFHKVLFATVSQNPNIRTMQKEIADSLDMKFDKNSEVGRARRIFSAIESMYRPILVIFDDVQVKFDPEDVGIPCKSNRCKVLLTARCQEDCDLMQCQKNIQLGPLSKEEAWTLFEKHSGIHDEECSSSSSFDILNIAREVAFECEGVPKLVKDTGSSLRNKPIKEWKETLDSLKHSMAKWQIFLSFRGGDTRYSFTGSLYHTLCQEGFKTFMDDGGLNTGDQISPSLLNAIEASRLSIIVLSENYASSTWCLDELVKILECMKFKNQMVWPIFYKVEPSDIRYMRKCYGRDMAQHENVLGINSERVKKWKSALFEVSNLSGKTYTTGYEYEFIQKIVEDANQIKSRLQIQTI
;
A
#
# COMPACT_ATOMS: atom_id res chain seq x y z
N MET A 1 -66.70 27.02 9.53
CA MET A 1 -68.00 27.68 9.83
C MET A 1 -68.90 26.86 10.78
N SER A 2 -68.70 25.55 11.00
CA SER A 2 -69.63 24.76 11.85
C SER A 2 -69.45 24.94 13.37
N ALA A 3 -68.24 25.20 13.88
CA ALA A 3 -68.01 25.42 15.32
C ALA A 3 -68.65 26.72 15.87
N ASN A 4 -68.57 27.82 15.12
CA ASN A 4 -69.27 29.08 15.45
C ASN A 4 -70.80 28.93 15.43
N MET A 5 -71.32 28.01 14.60
CA MET A 5 -72.76 27.76 14.50
C MET A 5 -73.27 27.01 15.74
N HIS A 6 -72.53 26.00 16.24
CA HIS A 6 -72.88 25.30 17.49
C HIS A 6 -72.79 26.20 18.73
N TYR A 7 -71.81 27.12 18.80
CA TYR A 7 -71.66 28.02 19.95
C TYR A 7 -72.73 29.13 20.00
N THR A 8 -73.10 29.64 18.83
CA THR A 8 -74.24 30.57 18.70
C THR A 8 -75.51 29.89 19.21
N ILE A 9 -75.77 28.64 18.85
CA ILE A 9 -76.94 27.88 19.32
C ILE A 9 -76.91 27.70 20.86
N ILE A 10 -75.77 27.36 21.46
CA ILE A 10 -75.64 27.19 22.92
C ILE A 10 -75.83 28.51 23.68
N LEU A 11 -75.26 29.61 23.20
CA LEU A 11 -75.47 30.93 23.80
C LEU A 11 -76.95 31.34 23.71
N TYR A 12 -77.65 31.09 22.59
CA TYR A 12 -79.10 31.38 22.43
C TYR A 12 -80.02 30.49 23.28
N SER A 13 -79.51 29.44 23.91
CA SER A 13 -80.27 28.52 24.78
C SER A 13 -80.30 28.95 26.25
N ILE A 14 -79.53 29.97 26.65
CA ILE A 14 -79.40 30.42 28.04
C ILE A 14 -80.50 31.47 28.34
N PRO A 15 -81.43 31.23 29.29
CA PRO A 15 -82.63 32.07 29.47
C PRO A 15 -82.36 33.47 30.03
N THR A 16 -81.23 33.67 30.71
CA THR A 16 -80.92 34.89 31.47
C THR A 16 -79.83 35.71 30.78
N LEU A 17 -80.16 36.97 30.45
CA LEU A 17 -79.29 37.90 29.71
C LEU A 17 -77.90 38.06 30.37
N GLY A 18 -77.85 38.15 31.70
CA GLY A 18 -76.59 38.32 32.45
C GLY A 18 -75.66 37.11 32.40
N ILE A 19 -76.19 35.88 32.36
CA ILE A 19 -75.35 34.66 32.23
C ILE A 19 -74.78 34.56 30.82
N ARG A 20 -75.56 35.03 29.84
CA ARG A 20 -75.21 35.03 28.42
C ARG A 20 -74.06 36.00 28.09
N GLU A 21 -74.10 37.19 28.67
CA GLU A 21 -73.00 38.17 28.59
C GLU A 21 -71.74 37.67 29.30
N THR A 22 -71.89 37.05 30.47
CA THR A 22 -70.76 36.45 31.22
C THR A 22 -70.11 35.31 30.43
N ALA A 23 -70.91 34.42 29.83
CA ALA A 23 -70.39 33.33 29.00
C ALA A 23 -69.68 33.81 27.73
N ARG A 24 -70.14 34.93 27.14
CA ARG A 24 -69.50 35.58 26.00
C ARG A 24 -68.15 36.21 26.37
N MET A 25 -68.09 36.93 27.50
CA MET A 25 -66.84 37.48 28.05
C MET A 25 -65.80 36.39 28.34
N VAL A 26 -66.21 35.26 28.91
CA VAL A 26 -65.30 34.13 29.19
C VAL A 26 -64.78 33.51 27.89
N PHE A 27 -65.62 33.42 26.86
CA PHE A 27 -65.21 32.89 25.55
C PHE A 27 -64.22 33.82 24.85
N ASP A 28 -64.48 35.13 24.83
CA ASP A 28 -63.58 36.13 24.24
C ASP A 28 -62.22 36.17 24.96
N ASP A 29 -62.18 35.99 26.29
CA ASP A 29 -60.94 35.84 27.08
C ASP A 29 -60.17 34.55 26.72
N VAL A 30 -60.88 33.42 26.53
CA VAL A 30 -60.26 32.15 26.12
C VAL A 30 -59.71 32.22 24.69
N GLU A 31 -60.45 32.81 23.74
CA GLU A 31 -60.00 32.99 22.35
C GLU A 31 -58.79 33.93 22.28
N GLY A 32 -58.77 35.01 23.08
CA GLY A 32 -57.61 35.90 23.23
C GLY A 32 -56.38 35.20 23.78
N ARG A 33 -56.54 34.32 24.78
CA ARG A 33 -55.44 33.51 25.33
C ARG A 33 -54.91 32.49 24.31
N ILE A 34 -55.79 31.87 23.51
CA ILE A 34 -55.42 30.95 22.43
C ILE A 34 -54.61 31.67 21.34
N GLY A 35 -55.05 32.85 20.92
CA GLY A 35 -54.32 33.68 19.94
C GLY A 35 -52.92 34.08 20.41
N LYS A 36 -52.77 34.41 21.70
CA LYS A 36 -51.46 34.76 22.30
C LYS A 36 -50.48 33.59 22.27
N VAL A 37 -50.93 32.39 22.64
CA VAL A 37 -50.07 31.18 22.62
C VAL A 37 -49.71 30.78 21.19
N PHE A 38 -50.63 30.91 20.24
CA PHE A 38 -50.31 30.65 18.83
C PHE A 38 -49.22 31.61 18.31
N LYS A 39 -49.34 32.90 18.62
CA LYS A 39 -48.32 33.89 18.26
C LYS A 39 -46.97 33.58 18.90
N GLU A 40 -46.96 33.08 20.13
CA GLU A 40 -45.75 32.63 20.82
C GLU A 40 -45.14 31.40 20.12
N VAL A 41 -45.94 30.39 19.78
CA VAL A 41 -45.48 29.21 19.01
C VAL A 41 -44.83 29.63 17.69
N GLU A 42 -45.47 30.54 16.96
CA GLU A 42 -44.95 31.04 15.68
C GLU A 42 -43.64 31.84 15.88
N THR A 43 -43.55 32.61 16.96
CA THR A 43 -42.31 33.34 17.33
C THR A 43 -41.19 32.36 17.64
N GLN A 44 -41.44 31.34 18.47
CA GLN A 44 -40.46 30.32 18.81
C GLN A 44 -40.03 29.47 17.61
N LYS A 45 -40.96 29.20 16.67
CA LYS A 45 -40.65 28.54 15.40
C LYS A 45 -39.68 29.39 14.57
N ASN A 46 -39.94 30.68 14.42
CA ASN A 46 -39.05 31.58 13.65
C ASN A 46 -37.67 31.70 14.30
N THR A 47 -37.59 31.72 15.64
CA THR A 47 -36.32 31.63 16.36
C THR A 47 -35.59 30.31 16.06
N LEU A 48 -36.30 29.18 16.05
CA LEU A 48 -35.72 27.88 15.74
C LEU A 48 -35.19 27.80 14.30
N ILE A 49 -35.91 28.39 13.33
CA ILE A 49 -35.45 28.51 11.95
C ILE A 49 -34.13 29.30 11.88
N SER A 50 -34.09 30.47 12.55
CA SER A 50 -32.88 31.31 12.61
C SER A 50 -31.68 30.56 13.24
N ASN A 51 -31.92 29.85 14.34
CA ASN A 51 -30.90 29.03 14.99
C ASN A 51 -30.42 27.89 14.09
N ARG A 52 -31.35 27.18 13.43
CA ARG A 52 -31.05 26.10 12.48
C ARG A 52 -30.19 26.61 11.33
N ASP A 53 -30.55 27.74 10.75
CA ASP A 53 -29.82 28.33 9.63
C ASP A 53 -28.41 28.78 10.06
N SER A 54 -28.28 29.34 11.28
CA SER A 54 -26.97 29.68 11.85
C SER A 54 -26.09 28.43 12.07
N VAL A 55 -26.67 27.35 12.58
CA VAL A 55 -25.96 26.07 12.75
C VAL A 55 -25.56 25.50 11.39
N HIS A 56 -26.42 25.55 10.38
CA HIS A 56 -26.08 25.13 9.02
C HIS A 56 -24.89 25.90 8.44
N VAL A 57 -24.86 27.23 8.58
CA VAL A 57 -23.72 28.04 8.13
C VAL A 57 -22.43 27.63 8.85
N LYS A 58 -22.50 27.32 10.15
CA LYS A 58 -21.33 26.80 10.89
C LYS A 58 -20.90 25.42 10.40
N VAL A 59 -21.85 24.53 10.10
CA VAL A 59 -21.58 23.20 9.53
C VAL A 59 -20.87 23.33 8.18
N GLU A 60 -21.34 24.22 7.30
CA GLU A 60 -20.77 24.46 5.96
C GLU A 60 -19.40 25.16 6.01
N ALA A 61 -19.11 25.93 7.06
CA ALA A 61 -17.83 26.61 7.24
C ALA A 61 -16.71 25.68 7.72
N ILE A 62 -17.02 24.49 8.23
CA ILE A 62 -16.04 23.55 8.77
C ILE A 62 -15.38 22.76 7.65
N ASP A 63 -14.05 22.72 7.66
CA ASP A 63 -13.31 21.82 6.79
C ASP A 63 -13.44 20.37 7.29
N HIS A 64 -14.30 19.61 6.61
CA HIS A 64 -14.56 18.19 6.89
C HIS A 64 -13.32 17.30 6.71
N LYS A 65 -12.20 17.82 6.17
CA LYS A 65 -10.92 17.11 6.12
C LYS A 65 -10.17 17.13 7.46
N ILE A 66 -10.40 18.16 8.29
CA ILE A 66 -9.62 18.42 9.51
C ILE A 66 -10.47 18.20 10.76
N GLU A 67 -11.77 18.46 10.69
CA GLU A 67 -12.67 18.39 11.84
C GLU A 67 -13.92 17.53 11.58
N LYS A 68 -14.30 16.76 12.60
CA LYS A 68 -15.54 15.99 12.66
C LYS A 68 -16.57 16.74 13.49
N ILE A 69 -17.72 17.03 12.88
CA ILE A 69 -18.86 17.65 13.57
C ILE A 69 -19.47 16.64 14.55
N SER A 70 -19.86 17.11 15.74
CA SER A 70 -20.48 16.29 16.76
C SER A 70 -21.81 15.67 16.27
N ASP A 71 -22.02 14.39 16.54
CA ASP A 71 -23.25 13.67 16.15
C ASP A 71 -24.51 14.37 16.71
N VAL A 72 -24.40 15.01 17.89
CA VAL A 72 -25.48 15.72 18.57
C VAL A 72 -25.98 16.92 17.74
N VAL A 73 -25.10 17.55 16.95
CA VAL A 73 -25.46 18.68 16.07
C VAL A 73 -26.41 18.19 14.97
N PHE A 74 -26.11 17.05 14.34
CA PHE A 74 -26.96 16.47 13.30
C PHE A 74 -28.30 15.95 13.85
N GLU A 75 -28.30 15.38 15.05
CA GLU A 75 -29.54 14.98 15.74
C GLU A 75 -30.44 16.19 16.00
N TRP A 76 -29.85 17.28 16.52
CA TRP A 76 -30.57 18.52 16.78
C TRP A 76 -31.14 19.14 15.49
N LEU A 77 -30.37 19.19 14.39
CA LEU A 77 -30.85 19.68 13.09
C LEU A 77 -32.05 18.88 12.58
N LYS A 78 -32.00 17.55 12.72
CA LYS A 78 -33.10 16.66 12.33
C LYS A 78 -34.35 16.90 13.18
N GLU A 79 -34.19 17.00 14.50
CA GLU A 79 -35.31 17.31 15.41
C GLU A 79 -35.91 18.69 15.10
N ALA A 80 -35.07 19.69 14.83
CA ALA A 80 -35.51 21.03 14.46
C ALA A 80 -36.36 21.00 13.19
N GLN A 81 -35.92 20.30 12.15
CA GLN A 81 -36.65 20.18 10.90
C GLN A 81 -38.02 19.49 11.09
N ILE A 82 -38.06 18.40 11.88
CA ILE A 82 -39.30 17.69 12.19
C ILE A 82 -40.28 18.61 12.92
N LEU A 83 -39.81 19.35 13.93
CA LEU A 83 -40.63 20.25 14.73
C LEU A 83 -41.16 21.45 13.92
N ILE A 84 -40.34 22.03 13.04
CA ILE A 84 -40.77 23.10 12.14
C ILE A 84 -41.91 22.59 11.25
N GLN A 85 -41.76 21.40 10.65
CA GLN A 85 -42.80 20.79 9.82
C GLN A 85 -44.07 20.45 10.61
N GLU A 86 -43.94 19.97 11.85
CA GLU A 86 -45.06 19.69 12.75
C GLU A 86 -45.90 20.94 13.01
N VAL A 87 -45.27 22.11 13.16
CA VAL A 87 -45.96 23.40 13.34
C VAL A 87 -46.59 23.91 12.04
N GLU A 88 -45.91 23.78 10.90
CA GLU A 88 -46.43 24.20 9.59
C GLU A 88 -47.67 23.41 9.14
N ASN A 89 -47.75 22.14 9.52
CA ASN A 89 -48.89 21.28 9.21
C ASN A 89 -50.15 21.62 10.03
N LEU A 90 -50.07 22.51 11.02
CA LEU A 90 -51.22 22.92 11.84
C LEU A 90 -52.05 23.95 11.09
N THR A 91 -53.31 23.62 10.80
CA THR A 91 -54.24 24.54 10.13
C THR A 91 -55.00 25.42 11.13
N LEU A 92 -55.39 26.61 10.68
CA LEU A 92 -56.11 27.61 11.48
C LEU A 92 -57.52 27.18 11.94
N GLN A 93 -58.06 26.05 11.44
CA GLN A 93 -59.42 25.59 11.73
C GLN A 93 -59.56 24.86 13.08
N ASP A 94 -58.46 24.42 13.72
CA ASP A 94 -58.48 23.53 14.90
C ASP A 94 -58.18 24.19 16.26
N LYS A 95 -58.17 25.54 16.30
CA LYS A 95 -57.67 26.35 17.44
C LYS A 95 -58.21 25.98 18.82
N MET A 96 -59.45 25.49 18.90
CA MET A 96 -60.12 25.22 20.18
C MET A 96 -60.02 23.77 20.65
N GLN A 97 -59.85 22.80 19.74
CA GLN A 97 -59.68 21.37 20.08
C GLN A 97 -58.22 20.98 20.37
N GLN A 98 -57.24 21.78 19.92
CA GLN A 98 -55.80 21.44 19.97
C GLN A 98 -54.97 22.26 20.99
N TRP A 99 -55.60 22.98 21.93
CA TRP A 99 -54.91 23.82 22.93
C TRP A 99 -53.78 23.08 23.69
N ASN A 100 -54.03 21.83 24.08
CA ASN A 100 -53.03 21.02 24.77
C ASN A 100 -51.84 20.67 23.87
N GLU A 101 -52.06 20.48 22.56
CA GLU A 101 -51.00 20.22 21.58
C GLU A 101 -50.17 21.48 21.33
N PHE A 102 -50.78 22.66 21.24
CA PHE A 102 -50.02 23.93 21.11
C PHE A 102 -49.10 24.17 22.30
N ARG A 103 -49.56 23.92 23.54
CA ARG A 103 -48.71 24.01 24.73
C ARG A 103 -47.55 23.00 24.70
N LYS A 104 -47.83 21.79 24.24
CA LYS A 104 -46.81 20.73 24.11
C LYS A 104 -45.76 21.10 23.08
N LEU A 105 -46.17 21.60 21.92
CA LEU A 105 -45.27 22.11 20.88
C LEU A 105 -44.45 23.30 21.36
N LEU A 106 -45.07 24.26 22.04
CA LEU A 106 -44.37 25.41 22.61
C LEU A 106 -43.26 24.96 23.58
N LYS A 107 -43.54 23.95 24.41
CA LYS A 107 -42.55 23.38 25.32
C LYS A 107 -41.43 22.67 24.56
N LYS A 108 -41.75 21.89 23.52
CA LYS A 108 -40.74 21.26 22.65
C LYS A 108 -39.84 22.29 21.97
N LEU A 109 -40.43 23.33 21.36
CA LEU A 109 -39.72 24.42 20.68
C LEU A 109 -38.78 25.16 21.62
N THR A 110 -39.26 25.59 22.79
CA THR A 110 -38.43 26.30 23.78
C THR A 110 -37.29 25.43 24.31
N THR A 111 -37.56 24.14 24.56
CA THR A 111 -36.52 23.18 24.98
C THR A 111 -35.47 22.97 23.90
N LEU A 112 -35.87 22.86 22.63
CA LEU A 112 -34.93 22.64 21.53
C LEU A 112 -34.12 23.89 21.22
N ASN A 113 -34.74 25.07 21.24
CA ASN A 113 -34.05 26.36 21.11
C ASN A 113 -33.00 26.57 22.20
N ALA A 114 -33.26 26.16 23.44
CA ALA A 114 -32.27 26.25 24.52
C ALA A 114 -31.06 25.33 24.33
N LYS A 115 -31.12 24.38 23.39
CA LYS A 115 -30.05 23.41 23.08
C LYS A 115 -29.31 23.73 21.77
N CYS A 116 -29.42 24.96 21.25
CA CYS A 116 -28.78 25.33 19.99
C CYS A 116 -27.28 25.67 20.12
N GLU A 117 -26.75 25.68 21.34
CA GLU A 117 -25.31 25.85 21.62
C GLU A 117 -24.66 24.48 21.86
N PHE A 118 -23.54 24.23 21.18
CA PHE A 118 -22.82 22.96 21.23
C PHE A 118 -21.39 23.21 21.67
N ASP A 119 -20.94 22.47 22.68
CA ASP A 119 -19.56 22.49 23.16
C ASP A 119 -19.08 21.06 23.48
N PRO A 120 -18.15 20.48 22.70
CA PRO A 120 -17.59 21.04 21.46
C PRO A 120 -18.56 20.90 20.27
N PHE A 121 -18.56 21.88 19.37
CA PHE A 121 -19.32 21.83 18.09
C PHE A 121 -18.73 20.80 17.11
N SER A 122 -17.40 20.75 17.05
CA SER A 122 -16.60 19.83 16.26
C SER A 122 -15.38 19.38 17.06
N THR A 123 -14.82 18.24 16.68
CA THR A 123 -13.59 17.69 17.24
C THR A 123 -12.57 17.47 16.12
N PRO A 124 -11.28 17.75 16.33
CA PRO A 124 -10.24 17.43 15.35
C PRO A 124 -10.29 15.95 14.98
N ILE A 125 -10.16 15.64 13.70
CA ILE A 125 -10.06 14.27 13.21
C ILE A 125 -8.71 13.71 13.67
N PRO A 126 -8.69 12.60 14.42
CA PRO A 126 -7.43 11.99 14.81
C PRO A 126 -6.59 11.62 13.57
N SER A 127 -5.27 11.77 13.67
CA SER A 127 -4.35 11.31 12.65
C SER A 127 -4.52 9.81 12.42
N LEU A 128 -4.09 9.33 11.25
CA LEU A 128 -4.23 7.92 10.88
C LEU A 128 -3.53 6.97 11.88
N GLU A 129 -2.53 7.48 12.59
CA GLU A 129 -1.80 6.77 13.63
C GLU A 129 -2.68 6.20 14.72
N HIS A 130 -3.74 6.91 15.13
CA HIS A 130 -4.66 6.45 16.16
C HIS A 130 -5.36 5.13 15.77
N PHE A 131 -5.51 4.91 14.46
CA PHE A 131 -6.21 3.76 13.89
C PHE A 131 -5.27 2.62 13.49
N SER A 132 -3.96 2.73 13.77
CA SER A 132 -2.96 1.71 13.45
C SER A 132 -2.30 1.18 14.72
N SER A 133 -2.21 -0.14 14.87
CA SER A 133 -1.50 -0.79 15.99
C SER A 133 0.04 -0.78 15.84
N GLY A 134 0.61 0.27 15.24
CA GLY A 134 2.05 0.42 15.06
C GLY A 134 2.45 1.71 14.35
N ASN A 135 3.48 2.39 14.86
CA ASN A 135 4.01 3.69 14.41
C ASN A 135 4.65 3.70 13.00
N ILE A 136 4.36 2.72 12.14
CA ILE A 136 4.84 2.73 10.74
C ILE A 136 4.12 3.85 9.94
N MET A 137 2.98 4.33 10.45
CA MET A 137 2.17 5.35 9.79
C MET A 137 2.59 6.79 10.10
N CYS A 138 3.54 7.03 11.01
CA CYS A 138 4.00 8.35 11.46
C CYS A 138 4.98 9.05 10.50
N PHE A 139 5.00 8.63 9.24
CA PHE A 139 5.96 9.09 8.25
C PHE A 139 5.25 9.97 7.23
N GLU A 140 5.86 11.11 6.88
CA GLU A 140 5.29 12.11 5.96
C GLU A 140 4.95 11.47 4.60
N SER A 141 5.78 10.53 4.12
CA SER A 141 5.51 9.77 2.89
C SER A 141 4.19 8.98 2.96
N ARG A 142 3.81 8.52 4.14
CA ARG A 142 2.61 7.70 4.38
C ARG A 142 1.39 8.56 4.64
N GLU A 143 1.57 9.69 5.31
CA GLU A 143 0.53 10.70 5.50
C GLU A 143 0.04 11.23 4.16
N LYS A 144 0.95 11.66 3.28
CA LYS A 144 0.60 12.11 1.93
C LYS A 144 -0.20 11.08 1.13
N THR A 145 0.18 9.80 1.22
CA THR A 145 -0.54 8.72 0.52
C THR A 145 -1.90 8.44 1.17
N SER A 146 -1.98 8.53 2.49
CA SER A 146 -3.22 8.45 3.25
C SER A 146 -4.21 9.54 2.85
N ASP A 147 -3.75 10.78 2.69
CA ASP A 147 -4.61 11.90 2.30
C ASP A 147 -5.16 11.71 0.89
N GLN A 148 -4.30 11.32 -0.06
CA GLN A 148 -4.75 10.98 -1.41
C GLN A 148 -5.78 9.85 -1.43
N LEU A 149 -5.59 8.84 -0.57
CA LEU A 149 -6.53 7.73 -0.44
C LEU A 149 -7.87 8.18 0.18
N PHE A 150 -7.81 9.04 1.19
CA PHE A 150 -9.00 9.58 1.83
C PHE A 150 -9.81 10.46 0.88
N GLU A 151 -9.14 11.30 0.08
CA GLU A 151 -9.79 12.11 -0.96
C GLU A 151 -10.46 11.23 -2.02
N ALA A 152 -9.79 10.19 -2.51
CA ALA A 152 -10.37 9.25 -3.46
C ALA A 152 -11.60 8.52 -2.89
N LEU A 153 -11.59 8.20 -1.59
CA LEU A 153 -12.72 7.58 -0.92
C LEU A 153 -13.93 8.52 -0.80
N GLN A 154 -13.75 9.83 -0.87
CA GLN A 154 -14.84 10.81 -0.86
C GLN A 154 -15.36 11.19 -2.25
N ASP A 155 -14.57 10.97 -3.32
CA ASP A 155 -14.94 11.33 -4.69
C ASP A 155 -16.11 10.49 -5.23
N GLU A 156 -17.29 11.09 -5.43
CA GLU A 156 -18.49 10.40 -5.92
C GLU A 156 -18.31 9.76 -7.31
N ASN A 157 -17.35 10.23 -8.12
CA ASN A 157 -17.08 9.69 -9.45
C ASN A 157 -16.15 8.47 -9.44
N CYS A 158 -15.62 8.10 -8.27
CA CYS A 158 -14.64 7.04 -8.11
C CYS A 158 -15.22 5.87 -7.31
N SER A 159 -15.54 4.75 -7.97
CA SER A 159 -16.08 3.56 -7.29
C SER A 159 -15.02 2.52 -6.91
N ILE A 160 -13.94 2.38 -7.68
CA ILE A 160 -12.88 1.38 -7.48
C ILE A 160 -11.52 2.09 -7.40
N ILE A 161 -10.87 1.95 -6.25
CA ILE A 161 -9.59 2.59 -5.93
C ILE A 161 -8.54 1.50 -5.75
N GLY A 162 -7.40 1.62 -6.43
CA GLY A 162 -6.27 0.72 -6.31
C GLY A 162 -5.11 1.35 -5.55
N LEU A 163 -4.72 0.76 -4.42
CA LEU A 163 -3.46 1.08 -3.73
C LEU A 163 -2.41 0.03 -4.10
N TYR A 164 -1.39 0.42 -4.86
CA TYR A 164 -0.36 -0.51 -5.32
C TYR A 164 1.03 -0.15 -4.84
N GLY A 165 1.93 -1.13 -4.84
CA GLY A 165 3.33 -0.97 -4.42
C GLY A 165 3.96 -2.33 -4.11
N ARG A 166 5.28 -2.38 -3.98
CA ARG A 166 5.98 -3.65 -3.72
C ARG A 166 5.53 -4.32 -2.42
N GLN A 167 5.81 -5.61 -2.32
CA GLN A 167 5.60 -6.36 -1.08
C GLN A 167 6.42 -5.73 0.07
N GLY A 168 5.87 -5.73 1.27
CA GLY A 168 6.55 -5.17 2.45
C GLY A 168 6.41 -3.65 2.63
N TYR A 169 5.87 -2.92 1.65
CA TYR A 169 5.58 -1.48 1.77
C TYR A 169 4.42 -1.13 2.72
N GLY A 170 3.75 -2.09 3.35
CA GLY A 170 2.72 -1.79 4.36
C GLY A 170 1.36 -1.34 3.80
N LYS A 171 1.03 -1.70 2.55
CA LYS A 171 -0.29 -1.41 1.93
C LYS A 171 -1.46 -1.90 2.79
N THR A 172 -1.42 -3.17 3.22
CA THR A 172 -2.43 -3.77 4.09
C THR A 172 -2.57 -3.00 5.40
N THR A 173 -1.46 -2.54 5.98
CA THR A 173 -1.47 -1.71 7.19
C THR A 173 -2.17 -0.38 6.95
N LEU A 174 -1.81 0.32 5.87
CA LEU A 174 -2.42 1.61 5.49
C LEU A 174 -3.93 1.48 5.26
N VAL A 175 -4.35 0.48 4.48
CA VAL A 175 -5.77 0.27 4.17
C VAL A 175 -6.59 -0.15 5.39
N LYS A 176 -6.04 -1.00 6.28
CA LYS A 176 -6.72 -1.36 7.53
C LYS A 176 -6.91 -0.14 8.44
N ALA A 177 -5.86 0.69 8.60
CA ALA A 177 -5.95 1.92 9.37
C ALA A 177 -6.97 2.89 8.75
N MET A 178 -6.99 3.01 7.41
CA MET A 178 -7.97 3.84 6.71
C MET A 178 -9.40 3.33 6.91
N GLY A 179 -9.59 2.00 6.87
CA GLY A 179 -10.88 1.36 7.15
C GLY A 179 -11.42 1.72 8.53
N GLU A 180 -10.59 1.68 9.58
CA GLU A 180 -11.01 2.08 10.92
C GLU A 180 -11.23 3.61 11.03
N LYS A 181 -10.43 4.44 10.34
CA LYS A 181 -10.63 5.90 10.27
C LYS A 181 -11.99 6.25 9.66
N VAL A 182 -12.34 5.71 8.49
CA VAL A 182 -13.62 6.04 7.82
C VAL A 182 -14.84 5.49 8.57
N LYS A 183 -14.66 4.38 9.30
CA LYS A 183 -15.67 3.83 10.21
C LYS A 183 -15.89 4.74 11.42
N TYR A 184 -14.83 5.27 12.03
CA TYR A 184 -14.91 6.27 13.10
C TYR A 184 -15.60 7.56 12.63
N LEU A 185 -15.30 7.99 11.41
CA LEU A 185 -15.93 9.16 10.78
C LEU A 185 -17.37 8.91 10.31
N LYS A 186 -17.86 7.66 10.36
CA LYS A 186 -19.20 7.26 9.89
C LYS A 186 -19.50 7.65 8.44
N ILE A 187 -18.47 7.73 7.60
CA ILE A 187 -18.57 8.03 6.16
C ILE A 187 -19.31 6.87 5.47
N PHE A 188 -18.94 5.64 5.84
CA PHE A 188 -19.57 4.42 5.36
C PHE A 188 -20.44 3.79 6.46
N HIS A 189 -21.52 3.11 6.06
CA HIS A 189 -22.36 2.34 6.96
C HIS A 189 -21.57 1.20 7.61
N LYS A 190 -20.78 0.49 6.80
CA LYS A 190 -19.95 -0.63 7.21
C LYS A 190 -18.71 -0.69 6.31
N VAL A 191 -17.61 -1.17 6.87
CA VAL A 191 -16.37 -1.47 6.16
C VAL A 191 -16.20 -2.97 6.18
N LEU A 192 -16.15 -3.59 5.00
CA LEU A 192 -16.01 -5.03 4.81
C LEU A 192 -14.58 -5.31 4.34
N PHE A 193 -14.00 -6.40 4.81
CA PHE A 193 -12.63 -6.78 4.48
C PHE A 193 -12.61 -8.22 3.96
N ALA A 194 -11.95 -8.45 2.83
CA ALA A 194 -11.74 -9.77 2.26
C ALA A 194 -10.32 -9.91 1.72
N THR A 195 -9.69 -11.06 1.96
CA THR A 195 -8.35 -11.37 1.42
C THR A 195 -8.48 -12.14 0.11
N VAL A 196 -7.73 -11.71 -0.90
CA VAL A 196 -7.70 -12.33 -2.23
C VAL A 196 -6.46 -13.21 -2.34
N SER A 197 -6.67 -14.52 -2.42
CA SER A 197 -5.57 -15.47 -2.64
C SER A 197 -5.06 -15.42 -4.08
N GLN A 198 -3.82 -15.89 -4.31
CA GLN A 198 -3.20 -16.00 -5.65
C GLN A 198 -4.09 -16.72 -6.68
N ASN A 199 -4.90 -17.67 -6.22
CA ASN A 199 -6.03 -18.21 -6.96
C ASN A 199 -7.32 -17.72 -6.27
N PRO A 200 -8.00 -16.68 -6.79
CA PRO A 200 -9.16 -16.11 -6.13
C PRO A 200 -10.26 -17.16 -5.92
N ASN A 201 -10.59 -17.42 -4.64
CA ASN A 201 -11.69 -18.30 -4.29
C ASN A 201 -12.91 -17.47 -3.92
N ILE A 202 -13.83 -17.31 -4.88
CA ILE A 202 -15.07 -16.55 -4.71
C ILE A 202 -15.83 -16.98 -3.45
N ARG A 203 -15.87 -18.28 -3.12
CA ARG A 203 -16.58 -18.77 -1.94
C ARG A 203 -15.99 -18.30 -0.63
N THR A 204 -14.66 -18.20 -0.55
CA THR A 204 -13.94 -17.73 0.64
C THR A 204 -14.22 -16.24 0.82
N MET A 205 -14.11 -15.44 -0.24
CA MET A 205 -14.42 -14.00 -0.20
C MET A 205 -15.88 -13.76 0.20
N GLN A 206 -16.83 -14.49 -0.40
CA GLN A 206 -18.25 -14.43 -0.01
C GLN A 206 -18.48 -14.84 1.45
N LYS A 207 -17.63 -15.68 2.03
CA LYS A 207 -17.74 -16.09 3.43
C LYS A 207 -17.27 -14.96 4.35
N GLU A 208 -16.09 -14.41 4.09
CA GLU A 208 -15.52 -13.30 4.86
C GLU A 208 -16.44 -12.06 4.84
N ILE A 209 -17.01 -11.75 3.69
CA ILE A 209 -17.99 -10.67 3.54
C ILE A 209 -19.29 -10.96 4.30
N ALA A 210 -19.80 -12.19 4.23
CA ALA A 210 -21.04 -12.56 4.93
C ALA A 210 -20.86 -12.57 6.45
N ASP A 211 -19.74 -13.10 6.93
CA ASP A 211 -19.37 -13.07 8.34
C ASP A 211 -19.28 -11.61 8.81
N SER A 212 -18.68 -10.73 8.00
CA SER A 212 -18.64 -9.28 8.28
C SER A 212 -20.00 -8.61 8.21
N LEU A 213 -20.98 -9.15 7.48
CA LEU A 213 -22.35 -8.65 7.39
C LEU A 213 -23.31 -9.30 8.41
N ASP A 214 -22.81 -10.22 9.26
CA ASP A 214 -23.61 -11.03 10.19
C ASP A 214 -24.71 -11.84 9.47
N MET A 215 -24.43 -12.29 8.24
CA MET A 215 -25.36 -12.99 7.37
C MET A 215 -25.09 -14.50 7.34
N LYS A 216 -26.17 -15.29 7.34
CA LYS A 216 -26.11 -16.73 7.04
C LYS A 216 -26.62 -16.98 5.63
N PHE A 217 -26.04 -17.97 4.95
CA PHE A 217 -26.56 -18.41 3.64
C PHE A 217 -27.54 -19.56 3.83
N ASP A 218 -28.70 -19.45 3.20
CA ASP A 218 -29.70 -20.51 3.04
C ASP A 218 -29.39 -21.41 1.84
N LYS A 219 -28.66 -20.88 0.85
CA LYS A 219 -28.28 -21.55 -0.40
C LYS A 219 -26.76 -21.70 -0.52
N ASN A 220 -26.31 -22.86 -1.00
CA ASN A 220 -24.88 -23.21 -1.11
C ASN A 220 -24.24 -22.88 -2.48
N SER A 221 -24.98 -22.31 -3.43
CA SER A 221 -24.46 -21.91 -4.75
C SER A 221 -23.80 -20.52 -4.68
N GLU A 222 -22.67 -20.31 -5.36
CA GLU A 222 -21.98 -19.02 -5.44
C GLU A 222 -22.87 -17.89 -5.95
N VAL A 223 -23.63 -18.11 -7.03
CA VAL A 223 -24.56 -17.10 -7.58
C VAL A 223 -25.65 -16.71 -6.58
N GLY A 224 -26.19 -17.68 -5.83
CA GLY A 224 -27.20 -17.42 -4.80
C GLY A 224 -26.64 -16.60 -3.63
N ARG A 225 -25.40 -16.87 -3.24
CA ARG A 225 -24.68 -16.12 -2.19
C ARG A 225 -24.41 -14.68 -2.65
N ALA A 226 -23.90 -14.51 -3.87
CA ALA A 226 -23.66 -13.20 -4.48
C ALA A 226 -24.94 -12.35 -4.50
N ARG A 227 -26.07 -12.91 -4.95
CA ARG A 227 -27.36 -12.20 -4.97
C ARG A 227 -27.82 -11.75 -3.58
N ARG A 228 -27.58 -12.55 -2.54
CA ARG A 228 -27.91 -12.18 -1.16
C ARG A 228 -27.02 -11.05 -0.65
N ILE A 229 -25.72 -11.13 -0.88
CA ILE A 229 -24.76 -10.07 -0.53
C ILE A 229 -25.18 -8.78 -1.24
N PHE A 230 -25.39 -8.83 -2.55
CA PHE A 230 -25.82 -7.69 -3.36
C PHE A 230 -27.08 -7.04 -2.80
N SER A 231 -28.13 -7.83 -2.56
CA SER A 231 -29.41 -7.31 -2.05
C SER A 231 -29.26 -6.69 -0.65
N ALA A 232 -28.43 -7.29 0.21
CA ALA A 232 -28.16 -6.74 1.54
C ALA A 232 -27.47 -5.38 1.45
N ILE A 233 -26.46 -5.25 0.58
CA ILE A 233 -25.72 -3.99 0.38
C ILE A 233 -26.63 -2.91 -0.20
N GLU A 234 -27.40 -3.21 -1.25
CA GLU A 234 -28.32 -2.27 -1.90
C GLU A 234 -29.42 -1.77 -0.94
N SER A 235 -29.90 -2.63 -0.02
CA SER A 235 -30.92 -2.27 0.95
C SER A 235 -30.46 -1.32 2.06
N MET A 236 -29.15 -1.08 2.19
CA MET A 236 -28.64 -0.16 3.22
C MET A 236 -29.04 1.29 2.89
N TYR A 237 -28.99 2.18 3.88
CA TYR A 237 -29.27 3.61 3.69
C TYR A 237 -28.01 4.44 3.37
N ARG A 238 -26.83 4.03 3.84
CA ARG A 238 -25.54 4.73 3.60
C ARG A 238 -24.58 3.86 2.78
N PRO A 239 -23.64 4.44 2.02
CA PRO A 239 -22.71 3.66 1.21
C PRO A 239 -21.83 2.77 2.10
N ILE A 240 -21.34 1.67 1.56
CA ILE A 240 -20.35 0.81 2.22
C ILE A 240 -18.99 0.89 1.55
N LEU A 241 -17.95 0.51 2.29
CA LEU A 241 -16.62 0.30 1.76
C LEU A 241 -16.29 -1.19 1.78
N VAL A 242 -15.84 -1.73 0.66
CA VAL A 242 -15.33 -3.10 0.55
C VAL A 242 -13.85 -3.06 0.26
N ILE A 243 -13.05 -3.71 1.10
CA ILE A 243 -11.61 -3.80 0.96
C ILE A 243 -11.22 -5.19 0.48
N PHE A 244 -10.57 -5.27 -0.68
CA PHE A 244 -9.93 -6.49 -1.19
C PHE A 244 -8.42 -6.42 -1.03
N ASP A 245 -7.85 -7.24 -0.15
CA ASP A 245 -6.42 -7.23 0.15
C ASP A 245 -5.64 -8.29 -0.66
N ASP A 246 -4.48 -7.91 -1.17
CA ASP A 246 -3.52 -8.74 -1.93
C ASP A 246 -4.04 -9.25 -3.29
N VAL A 247 -4.69 -8.36 -4.06
CA VAL A 247 -5.15 -8.66 -5.42
C VAL A 247 -3.96 -8.81 -6.36
N GLN A 248 -3.83 -10.00 -6.96
CA GLN A 248 -2.76 -10.34 -7.92
C GLN A 248 -3.30 -10.89 -9.25
N VAL A 249 -4.59 -11.23 -9.30
CA VAL A 249 -5.24 -11.80 -10.48
C VAL A 249 -6.61 -11.16 -10.63
N LYS A 250 -7.02 -10.95 -11.89
CA LYS A 250 -8.33 -10.40 -12.23
C LYS A 250 -9.45 -11.32 -11.73
N PHE A 251 -10.46 -10.74 -11.10
CA PHE A 251 -11.75 -11.37 -10.82
C PHE A 251 -12.87 -10.32 -10.94
N ASP A 252 -14.12 -10.76 -11.04
CA ASP A 252 -15.26 -9.84 -11.05
C ASP A 252 -15.84 -9.69 -9.63
N PRO A 253 -15.83 -8.49 -9.02
CA PRO A 253 -16.48 -8.27 -7.74
C PRO A 253 -17.99 -8.58 -7.76
N GLU A 254 -18.66 -8.53 -8.91
CA GLU A 254 -20.06 -8.92 -9.04
C GLU A 254 -20.27 -10.42 -8.76
N ASP A 255 -19.29 -11.28 -9.06
CA ASP A 255 -19.33 -12.72 -8.71
C ASP A 255 -19.31 -12.93 -7.18
N VAL A 256 -18.70 -12.00 -6.45
CA VAL A 256 -18.73 -11.97 -4.98
C VAL A 256 -20.05 -11.39 -4.46
N GLY A 257 -20.76 -10.60 -5.28
CA GLY A 257 -22.00 -9.92 -4.94
C GLY A 257 -21.82 -8.44 -4.60
N ILE A 258 -20.71 -7.83 -5.00
CA ILE A 258 -20.41 -6.41 -4.72
C ILE A 258 -20.98 -5.52 -5.83
N PRO A 259 -21.82 -4.52 -5.52
CA PRO A 259 -22.44 -3.66 -6.53
C PRO A 259 -21.52 -2.51 -6.96
N CYS A 260 -20.45 -2.79 -7.73
CA CYS A 260 -19.42 -1.81 -8.11
C CYS A 260 -19.91 -0.65 -9.00
N LYS A 261 -21.05 -0.82 -9.66
CA LYS A 261 -21.70 0.20 -10.52
C LYS A 261 -22.64 1.12 -9.74
N SER A 262 -22.80 0.89 -8.44
CA SER A 262 -23.74 1.59 -7.58
C SER A 262 -23.00 2.60 -6.70
N ASN A 263 -23.56 3.79 -6.53
CA ASN A 263 -23.05 4.79 -5.56
C ASN A 263 -23.20 4.31 -4.10
N ARG A 264 -23.80 3.13 -3.89
CA ARG A 264 -23.97 2.48 -2.59
C ARG A 264 -22.73 1.71 -2.14
N CYS A 265 -21.74 1.49 -3.01
CA CYS A 265 -20.55 0.72 -2.69
C CYS A 265 -19.27 1.33 -3.29
N LYS A 266 -18.27 1.56 -2.45
CA LYS A 266 -16.90 1.82 -2.88
C LYS A 266 -16.03 0.59 -2.65
N VAL A 267 -15.13 0.34 -3.58
CA VAL A 267 -14.16 -0.76 -3.53
C VAL A 267 -12.77 -0.16 -3.41
N LEU A 268 -12.01 -0.64 -2.43
CA LEU A 268 -10.60 -0.34 -2.27
C LEU A 268 -9.83 -1.66 -2.35
N LEU A 269 -8.82 -1.73 -3.20
CA LEU A 269 -7.98 -2.91 -3.32
C LEU A 269 -6.51 -2.61 -3.09
N THR A 270 -5.78 -3.59 -2.55
CA THR A 270 -4.31 -3.53 -2.48
C THR A 270 -3.71 -4.45 -3.54
N ALA A 271 -2.67 -3.98 -4.23
CA ALA A 271 -2.03 -4.72 -5.31
C ALA A 271 -0.50 -4.59 -5.31
N ARG A 272 0.22 -5.45 -6.05
CA ARG A 272 1.70 -5.45 -6.03
C ARG A 272 2.29 -4.48 -7.06
N CYS A 273 1.64 -4.36 -8.20
CA CYS A 273 2.05 -3.43 -9.26
C CYS A 273 0.84 -2.69 -9.84
N GLN A 274 1.10 -1.77 -10.76
CA GLN A 274 0.04 -0.94 -11.34
C GLN A 274 -0.84 -1.77 -12.28
N GLU A 275 -0.23 -2.73 -12.97
CA GLU A 275 -0.89 -3.64 -13.92
C GLU A 275 -2.00 -4.44 -13.24
N ASP A 276 -1.79 -4.88 -11.99
CA ASP A 276 -2.81 -5.56 -11.17
C ASP A 276 -4.06 -4.69 -10.96
N CYS A 277 -3.88 -3.38 -10.73
CA CYS A 277 -4.99 -2.43 -10.58
C CYS A 277 -5.67 -2.17 -11.93
N ASP A 278 -4.90 -2.06 -13.01
CA ASP A 278 -5.43 -1.83 -14.35
C ASP A 278 -6.27 -3.02 -14.83
N LEU A 279 -5.89 -4.26 -14.46
CA LEU A 279 -6.68 -5.47 -14.70
C LEU A 279 -8.06 -5.44 -14.02
N MET A 280 -8.14 -4.78 -12.85
CA MET A 280 -9.37 -4.56 -12.08
C MET A 280 -10.13 -3.29 -12.50
N GLN A 281 -9.63 -2.55 -13.49
CA GLN A 281 -10.24 -1.32 -14.01
C GLN A 281 -10.45 -0.26 -12.93
N CYS A 282 -9.51 -0.14 -11.99
CA CYS A 282 -9.49 0.93 -11.00
C CYS A 282 -9.54 2.31 -11.68
N GLN A 283 -10.47 3.18 -11.26
CA GLN A 283 -10.53 4.56 -11.79
C GLN A 283 -9.45 5.45 -11.17
N LYS A 284 -9.01 5.14 -9.95
CA LYS A 284 -7.94 5.84 -9.27
C LYS A 284 -6.88 4.87 -8.76
N ASN A 285 -5.67 5.01 -9.28
CA ASN A 285 -4.49 4.27 -8.84
C ASN A 285 -3.61 5.18 -7.98
N ILE A 286 -3.27 4.72 -6.77
CA ILE A 286 -2.42 5.43 -5.81
C ILE A 286 -1.21 4.54 -5.52
N GLN A 287 -0.02 5.08 -5.76
CA GLN A 287 1.23 4.38 -5.51
C GLN A 287 1.68 4.58 -4.06
N LEU A 288 1.91 3.48 -3.35
CA LEU A 288 2.63 3.48 -2.09
C LEU A 288 4.11 3.20 -2.35
N GLY A 289 4.95 4.20 -2.13
CA GLY A 289 6.40 4.09 -2.32
C GLY A 289 7.16 3.47 -1.14
N PRO A 290 8.49 3.32 -1.28
CA PRO A 290 9.37 3.07 -0.14
C PRO A 290 9.39 4.27 0.81
N LEU A 291 9.90 4.06 2.02
CA LEU A 291 10.26 5.14 2.95
C LEU A 291 11.47 5.92 2.43
N SER A 292 11.57 7.19 2.82
CA SER A 292 12.82 7.95 2.62
C SER A 292 13.96 7.31 3.43
N LYS A 293 15.21 7.70 3.15
CA LYS A 293 16.37 7.20 3.90
C LYS A 293 16.27 7.55 5.39
N GLU A 294 15.76 8.73 5.68
CA GLU A 294 15.58 9.28 7.01
C GLU A 294 14.44 8.56 7.75
N GLU A 295 13.30 8.36 7.10
CA GLU A 295 12.18 7.59 7.64
C GLU A 295 12.58 6.12 7.91
N ALA A 296 13.34 5.52 6.98
CA ALA A 296 13.89 4.18 7.14
C ALA A 296 14.86 4.11 8.32
N TRP A 297 15.73 5.11 8.49
CA TRP A 297 16.63 5.21 9.65
C TRP A 297 15.86 5.30 10.96
N THR A 298 14.87 6.20 11.06
CA THR A 298 14.03 6.33 12.27
C THR A 298 13.31 5.01 12.61
N LEU A 299 12.79 4.31 11.59
CA LEU A 299 12.18 2.99 11.81
C LEU A 299 13.22 1.97 12.28
N PHE A 300 14.42 2.01 11.72
CA PHE A 300 15.51 1.09 12.03
C PHE A 300 16.05 1.29 13.46
N GLU A 301 16.35 2.52 13.88
CA GLU A 301 16.81 2.85 15.23
C GLU A 301 15.86 2.30 16.29
N LYS A 302 14.56 2.54 16.11
CA LYS A 302 13.51 2.06 17.01
C LYS A 302 13.56 0.54 17.24
N HIS A 303 13.84 -0.22 16.19
CA HIS A 303 13.83 -1.69 16.26
C HIS A 303 15.18 -2.27 16.66
N SER A 304 16.28 -1.67 16.22
CA SER A 304 17.64 -2.09 16.57
C SER A 304 18.06 -1.74 17.99
N GLY A 305 17.48 -0.70 18.60
CA GLY A 305 17.88 -0.24 19.92
C GLY A 305 19.21 0.52 19.93
N ILE A 306 19.70 0.93 18.75
CA ILE A 306 20.82 1.87 18.63
C ILE A 306 20.23 3.28 18.67
N HIS A 307 20.80 4.13 19.52
CA HIS A 307 20.43 5.54 19.65
C HIS A 307 21.64 6.43 19.36
N ASP A 308 21.42 7.51 18.62
CA ASP A 308 22.43 8.53 18.30
C ASP A 308 23.07 9.16 19.57
N GLU A 309 22.41 9.12 20.74
CA GLU A 309 22.82 9.84 21.95
C GLU A 309 23.82 9.10 22.89
N GLU A 310 24.07 7.80 22.72
CA GLU A 310 24.99 7.05 23.62
C GLU A 310 26.47 7.03 23.15
N CYS A 311 26.84 7.83 22.15
CA CYS A 311 28.12 7.67 21.46
C CYS A 311 29.20 8.67 21.89
N SER A 312 29.79 8.44 23.08
CA SER A 312 31.02 9.12 23.52
C SER A 312 32.29 8.25 23.41
N SER A 313 32.22 7.10 22.73
CA SER A 313 33.36 6.18 22.55
C SER A 313 33.58 5.83 21.08
N SER A 314 34.84 5.72 20.64
CA SER A 314 35.21 5.48 19.23
C SER A 314 34.62 4.18 18.65
N SER A 315 34.35 3.17 19.49
CA SER A 315 33.74 1.90 19.05
C SER A 315 32.24 2.00 18.72
N SER A 316 31.52 2.98 19.29
CA SER A 316 30.10 3.18 18.99
C SER A 316 29.86 4.05 17.74
N PHE A 317 30.88 4.80 17.29
CA PHE A 317 30.82 5.52 16.01
C PHE A 317 30.87 4.56 14.81
N ASP A 318 31.68 3.49 14.89
CA ASP A 318 31.78 2.49 13.82
C ASP A 318 30.47 1.69 13.65
N ILE A 319 29.79 1.34 14.76
CA ILE A 319 28.52 0.61 14.69
C ILE A 319 27.38 1.48 14.16
N LEU A 320 27.36 2.79 14.48
CA LEU A 320 26.38 3.73 13.93
C LEU A 320 26.52 3.87 12.40
N ASN A 321 27.75 3.99 11.89
CA ASN A 321 27.98 4.09 10.45
C ASN A 321 27.50 2.82 9.73
N ILE A 322 27.85 1.65 10.26
CA ILE A 322 27.40 0.36 9.70
C ILE A 322 25.88 0.24 9.80
N ALA A 323 25.28 0.63 10.93
CA ALA A 323 23.83 0.60 11.11
C ALA A 323 23.10 1.49 10.09
N ARG A 324 23.61 2.70 9.83
CA ARG A 324 23.06 3.59 8.80
C ARG A 324 23.17 2.97 7.42
N GLU A 325 24.32 2.39 7.08
CA GLU A 325 24.47 1.65 5.82
C GLU A 325 23.46 0.50 5.72
N VAL A 326 23.31 -0.32 6.77
CA VAL A 326 22.34 -1.42 6.81
C VAL A 326 20.91 -0.92 6.57
N ALA A 327 20.52 0.18 7.22
CA ALA A 327 19.20 0.76 7.05
C ALA A 327 18.98 1.27 5.61
N PHE A 328 20.00 1.87 5.00
CA PHE A 328 19.92 2.38 3.63
C PHE A 328 19.87 1.25 2.59
N GLU A 329 20.61 0.16 2.81
CA GLU A 329 20.56 -1.04 1.96
C GLU A 329 19.20 -1.75 2.01
N CYS A 330 18.35 -1.47 3.01
CA CYS A 330 16.98 -1.96 3.03
C CYS A 330 16.04 -1.24 2.04
N GLU A 331 16.55 -0.25 1.28
CA GLU A 331 15.82 0.50 0.23
C GLU A 331 14.47 1.08 0.69
N GLY A 332 14.36 1.43 1.97
CA GLY A 332 13.13 1.98 2.54
C GLY A 332 11.94 1.02 2.55
N VAL A 333 12.16 -0.30 2.45
CA VAL A 333 11.09 -1.31 2.60
C VAL A 333 10.77 -1.47 4.09
N PRO A 334 9.62 -0.99 4.62
CA PRO A 334 9.33 -0.96 6.06
C PRO A 334 9.45 -2.31 6.76
N LYS A 335 8.94 -3.38 6.13
CA LYS A 335 9.00 -4.73 6.69
C LYS A 335 10.46 -5.19 6.85
N LEU A 336 11.28 -5.03 5.82
CA LEU A 336 12.69 -5.41 5.83
C LEU A 336 13.47 -4.58 6.86
N VAL A 337 13.28 -3.26 6.87
CA VAL A 337 13.92 -2.36 7.85
C VAL A 337 13.60 -2.81 9.28
N LYS A 338 12.33 -3.09 9.58
CA LYS A 338 11.89 -3.56 10.89
C LYS A 338 12.50 -4.91 11.25
N ASP A 339 12.44 -5.88 10.35
CA ASP A 339 12.90 -7.25 10.59
C ASP A 339 14.43 -7.28 10.78
N THR A 340 15.17 -6.60 9.90
CA THR A 340 16.64 -6.44 9.99
C THR A 340 17.05 -5.72 11.27
N GLY A 341 16.42 -4.58 11.59
CA GLY A 341 16.71 -3.84 12.81
C GLY A 341 16.47 -4.70 14.06
N SER A 342 15.33 -5.39 14.11
CA SER A 342 15.00 -6.29 15.24
C SER A 342 15.97 -7.46 15.37
N SER A 343 16.42 -8.03 14.25
CA SER A 343 17.36 -9.16 14.22
C SER A 343 18.76 -8.78 14.68
N LEU A 344 19.18 -7.54 14.45
CA LEU A 344 20.51 -7.02 14.81
C LEU A 344 20.59 -6.43 16.22
N ARG A 345 19.46 -6.31 16.92
CA ARG A 345 19.41 -5.84 18.29
C ARG A 345 20.32 -6.68 19.19
N ASN A 346 21.17 -6.01 19.97
CA ASN A 346 22.14 -6.62 20.88
C ASN A 346 23.17 -7.56 20.22
N LYS A 347 23.39 -7.45 18.89
CA LYS A 347 24.38 -8.25 18.17
C LYS A 347 25.75 -7.59 18.11
N PRO A 348 26.85 -8.36 18.08
CA PRO A 348 28.19 -7.82 17.93
C PRO A 348 28.43 -7.28 16.52
N ILE A 349 29.28 -6.26 16.37
CA ILE A 349 29.59 -5.57 15.09
C ILE A 349 29.94 -6.50 13.91
N LYS A 350 30.47 -7.69 14.20
CA LYS A 350 30.76 -8.72 13.18
C LYS A 350 29.48 -9.15 12.46
N GLU A 351 28.39 -9.43 13.19
CA GLU A 351 27.11 -9.82 12.60
C GLU A 351 26.48 -8.66 11.81
N TRP A 352 26.72 -7.41 12.22
CA TRP A 352 26.29 -6.23 11.47
C TRP A 352 26.98 -6.14 10.12
N LYS A 353 28.30 -6.33 10.07
CA LYS A 353 29.07 -6.36 8.81
C LYS A 353 28.63 -7.50 7.91
N GLU A 354 28.43 -8.69 8.47
CA GLU A 354 27.93 -9.86 7.73
C GLU A 354 26.53 -9.62 7.17
N THR A 355 25.64 -8.98 7.94
CA THR A 355 24.28 -8.63 7.48
C THR A 355 24.31 -7.54 6.42
N LEU A 356 25.14 -6.50 6.59
CA LEU A 356 25.33 -5.45 5.59
C LEU A 356 25.82 -6.03 4.27
N ASP A 357 26.84 -6.89 4.32
CA ASP A 357 27.33 -7.61 3.16
C ASP A 357 26.18 -8.42 2.55
N SER A 358 25.48 -9.24 3.33
CA SER A 358 24.35 -10.04 2.84
C SER A 358 23.26 -9.20 2.15
N LEU A 359 22.91 -8.04 2.71
CA LEU A 359 21.92 -7.12 2.14
C LEU A 359 22.40 -6.54 0.82
N LYS A 360 23.62 -6.00 0.76
CA LYS A 360 24.24 -5.48 -0.47
C LYS A 360 24.16 -6.51 -1.60
N HIS A 361 24.41 -7.78 -1.29
CA HIS A 361 24.35 -8.86 -2.28
C HIS A 361 22.92 -9.28 -2.67
N SER A 362 21.99 -9.36 -1.71
CA SER A 362 20.59 -9.70 -1.99
C SER A 362 19.93 -8.62 -2.87
N MET A 363 20.20 -7.37 -2.54
CA MET A 363 19.67 -6.18 -3.21
C MET A 363 20.41 -5.85 -4.50
N ALA A 364 21.62 -6.39 -4.70
CA ALA A 364 22.39 -6.22 -5.92
C ALA A 364 21.52 -6.48 -7.16
N LYS A 365 21.71 -5.63 -8.17
CA LYS A 365 21.05 -5.78 -9.47
C LYS A 365 21.42 -7.12 -10.13
N TRP A 366 22.65 -7.59 -9.88
CA TRP A 366 23.18 -8.84 -10.42
C TRP A 366 23.89 -9.60 -9.30
N GLN A 367 23.58 -10.88 -9.18
CA GLN A 367 24.19 -11.83 -8.25
C GLN A 367 25.27 -12.67 -8.93
N ILE A 368 25.03 -13.05 -10.19
CA ILE A 368 25.93 -13.86 -11.01
C ILE A 368 26.32 -13.08 -12.26
N PHE A 369 27.61 -13.01 -12.56
CA PHE A 369 28.14 -12.49 -13.82
C PHE A 369 28.62 -13.65 -14.69
N LEU A 370 28.18 -13.73 -15.95
CA LEU A 370 28.67 -14.70 -16.93
C LEU A 370 29.65 -14.02 -17.90
N SER A 371 30.93 -14.41 -17.84
CA SER A 371 31.94 -14.02 -18.84
C SER A 371 32.17 -15.18 -19.80
N PHE A 372 32.12 -14.90 -21.11
CA PHE A 372 32.20 -15.92 -22.14
C PHE A 372 32.57 -15.33 -23.50
N ARG A 373 33.00 -16.18 -24.42
CA ARG A 373 33.16 -15.79 -25.82
C ARG A 373 31.82 -15.92 -26.55
N GLY A 374 31.23 -14.78 -26.91
CA GLY A 374 29.93 -14.74 -27.59
C GLY A 374 29.85 -15.61 -28.85
N GLY A 375 30.90 -15.62 -29.67
CA GLY A 375 30.95 -16.45 -30.88
C GLY A 375 30.96 -17.96 -30.64
N ASP A 376 31.38 -18.40 -29.44
CA ASP A 376 31.58 -19.83 -29.15
C ASP A 376 30.36 -20.45 -28.48
N THR A 377 29.78 -19.76 -27.48
CA THR A 377 28.81 -20.39 -26.56
C THR A 377 27.51 -19.61 -26.32
N ARG A 378 27.30 -18.43 -26.94
CA ARG A 378 26.15 -17.54 -26.64
C ARG A 378 24.80 -18.23 -26.75
N TYR A 379 24.51 -18.81 -27.92
CA TYR A 379 23.21 -19.42 -28.22
C TYR A 379 23.15 -20.92 -27.91
N SER A 380 24.22 -21.48 -27.34
CA SER A 380 24.34 -22.89 -26.97
C SER A 380 24.49 -23.02 -25.45
N PHE A 381 25.69 -23.35 -25.00
CA PHE A 381 25.99 -23.65 -23.60
C PHE A 381 25.70 -22.48 -22.66
N THR A 382 26.22 -21.27 -22.95
CA THR A 382 26.08 -20.13 -22.04
C THR A 382 24.65 -19.60 -21.99
N GLY A 383 23.95 -19.54 -23.14
CA GLY A 383 22.55 -19.14 -23.18
C GLY A 383 21.65 -20.09 -22.38
N SER A 384 21.91 -21.39 -22.48
CA SER A 384 21.20 -22.41 -21.70
C SER A 384 21.50 -22.30 -20.20
N LEU A 385 22.78 -22.07 -19.84
CA LEU A 385 23.20 -21.84 -18.45
C LEU A 385 22.52 -20.59 -17.87
N TYR A 386 22.55 -19.47 -18.61
CA TYR A 386 21.88 -18.23 -18.24
C TYR A 386 20.39 -18.45 -17.97
N HIS A 387 19.70 -19.08 -18.92
CA HIS A 387 18.27 -19.35 -18.81
C HIS A 387 17.96 -20.18 -17.55
N THR A 388 18.72 -21.24 -17.31
CA THR A 388 18.52 -22.14 -16.16
C THR A 388 18.79 -21.43 -14.83
N LEU A 389 19.84 -20.60 -14.73
CA LEU A 389 20.12 -19.79 -13.54
C LEU A 389 18.98 -18.80 -13.25
N CYS A 390 18.44 -18.15 -14.29
CA CYS A 390 17.30 -17.25 -14.12
C CYS A 390 16.01 -17.98 -13.70
N GLN A 391 15.76 -19.18 -14.22
CA GLN A 391 14.64 -20.02 -13.78
C GLN A 391 14.71 -20.38 -12.29
N GLU A 392 15.91 -20.61 -11.77
CA GLU A 392 16.16 -20.85 -10.34
C GLU A 392 16.17 -19.56 -9.49
N GLY A 393 15.82 -18.42 -10.09
CA GLY A 393 15.64 -17.14 -9.42
C GLY A 393 16.94 -16.35 -9.18
N PHE A 394 18.05 -16.69 -9.83
CA PHE A 394 19.26 -15.88 -9.76
C PHE A 394 19.17 -14.65 -10.67
N LYS A 395 19.52 -13.48 -10.12
CA LYS A 395 19.72 -12.25 -10.90
C LYS A 395 21.03 -12.37 -11.68
N THR A 396 20.99 -12.96 -12.87
CA THR A 396 22.21 -13.23 -13.64
C THR A 396 22.41 -12.16 -14.71
N PHE A 397 23.60 -11.59 -14.79
CA PHE A 397 24.04 -10.78 -15.91
C PHE A 397 24.74 -11.69 -16.93
N MET A 398 24.18 -11.77 -18.13
CA MET A 398 24.86 -12.33 -19.28
C MET A 398 25.22 -11.18 -20.20
N ASP A 399 26.50 -11.08 -20.56
CA ASP A 399 26.93 -10.08 -21.54
C ASP A 399 26.32 -10.38 -22.92
N ASP A 400 25.16 -9.77 -23.18
CA ASP A 400 24.47 -9.80 -24.49
C ASP A 400 25.03 -8.75 -25.45
N GLY A 401 26.16 -8.12 -25.10
CA GLY A 401 26.86 -7.09 -25.87
C GLY A 401 27.52 -7.64 -27.12
N GLY A 402 26.73 -7.83 -28.18
CA GLY A 402 27.21 -7.64 -29.55
C GLY A 402 27.24 -6.16 -29.98
N LEU A 403 27.35 -5.20 -29.05
CA LEU A 403 27.06 -3.79 -29.32
C LEU A 403 28.32 -2.90 -29.35
N ASN A 404 28.66 -2.48 -30.57
CA ASN A 404 29.16 -1.15 -30.95
C ASN A 404 30.48 -0.66 -30.31
N THR A 405 31.57 -0.92 -31.06
CA THR A 405 32.69 0.00 -31.32
C THR A 405 33.29 0.75 -30.12
N GLY A 406 34.25 0.11 -29.44
CA GLY A 406 35.23 0.76 -28.58
C GLY A 406 36.04 -0.25 -27.76
N ASP A 407 37.36 -0.07 -27.69
CA ASP A 407 38.31 -0.94 -26.95
C ASP A 407 38.20 -0.84 -25.40
N GLN A 408 37.12 -0.27 -24.86
CA GLN A 408 36.94 0.00 -23.43
C GLN A 408 35.66 -0.64 -22.89
N ILE A 409 35.78 -1.33 -21.75
CA ILE A 409 34.66 -1.90 -20.99
C ILE A 409 33.68 -0.77 -20.63
N SER A 410 32.39 -0.95 -20.91
CA SER A 410 31.37 0.03 -20.55
C SER A 410 31.24 0.15 -19.02
N PRO A 411 30.93 1.35 -18.48
CA PRO A 411 30.67 1.52 -17.04
C PRO A 411 29.55 0.61 -16.51
N SER A 412 28.57 0.28 -17.36
CA SER A 412 27.50 -0.66 -17.01
C SER A 412 28.00 -2.08 -16.79
N LEU A 413 28.99 -2.53 -17.58
CA LEU A 413 29.61 -3.85 -17.44
C LEU A 413 30.52 -3.91 -16.21
N LEU A 414 31.34 -2.88 -15.97
CA LEU A 414 32.15 -2.80 -14.75
C LEU A 414 31.29 -2.87 -13.49
N ASN A 415 30.17 -2.13 -13.47
CA ASN A 415 29.23 -2.17 -12.35
C ASN A 415 28.60 -3.55 -12.18
N ALA A 416 28.33 -4.28 -13.27
CA ALA A 416 27.77 -5.63 -13.20
C ALA A 416 28.77 -6.65 -12.63
N ILE A 417 30.05 -6.57 -13.05
CA ILE A 417 31.13 -7.39 -12.49
C ILE A 417 31.30 -7.07 -11.01
N GLU A 418 31.38 -5.80 -10.65
CA GLU A 418 31.63 -5.36 -9.28
C GLU A 418 30.48 -5.65 -8.31
N ALA A 419 29.23 -5.67 -8.79
CA ALA A 419 28.05 -5.95 -7.98
C ALA A 419 27.81 -7.46 -7.77
N SER A 420 28.33 -8.31 -8.66
CA SER A 420 28.06 -9.76 -8.62
C SER A 420 28.84 -10.45 -7.50
N ARG A 421 28.23 -11.41 -6.80
CA ARG A 421 28.90 -12.22 -5.77
C ARG A 421 29.70 -13.36 -6.38
N LEU A 422 29.23 -13.87 -7.52
CA LEU A 422 29.82 -14.99 -8.25
C LEU A 422 30.04 -14.59 -9.71
N SER A 423 31.26 -14.79 -10.20
CA SER A 423 31.59 -14.70 -11.62
C SER A 423 31.84 -16.10 -12.16
N ILE A 424 31.04 -16.54 -13.13
CA ILE A 424 31.25 -17.78 -13.86
C ILE A 424 31.91 -17.44 -15.20
N ILE A 425 33.08 -18.03 -15.44
CA ILE A 425 33.90 -17.73 -16.61
C ILE A 425 33.92 -18.96 -17.51
N VAL A 426 33.27 -18.87 -18.67
CA VAL A 426 33.24 -19.95 -19.67
C VAL A 426 34.42 -19.80 -20.62
N LEU A 427 35.52 -20.44 -20.25
CA LEU A 427 36.77 -20.50 -21.02
C LEU A 427 36.57 -21.50 -22.17
N SER A 428 36.43 -20.96 -23.38
CA SER A 428 36.21 -21.68 -24.64
C SER A 428 37.40 -21.49 -25.60
N GLU A 429 37.44 -22.24 -26.70
CA GLU A 429 38.60 -22.29 -27.60
C GLU A 429 39.08 -20.91 -28.06
N ASN A 430 38.15 -19.98 -28.38
CA ASN A 430 38.48 -18.64 -28.86
C ASN A 430 38.29 -17.54 -27.81
N TYR A 431 38.27 -17.89 -26.51
CA TYR A 431 38.12 -16.90 -25.45
C TYR A 431 39.25 -15.87 -25.46
N ALA A 432 40.50 -16.32 -25.58
CA ALA A 432 41.68 -15.44 -25.55
C ALA A 432 41.86 -14.62 -26.83
N SER A 433 41.16 -14.92 -27.92
CA SER A 433 41.19 -14.09 -29.13
C SER A 433 40.52 -12.72 -28.91
N SER A 434 39.70 -12.60 -27.86
CA SER A 434 38.91 -11.41 -27.55
C SER A 434 39.59 -10.55 -26.50
N THR A 435 40.07 -9.36 -26.89
CA THR A 435 40.64 -8.36 -25.95
C THR A 435 39.65 -7.99 -24.86
N TRP A 436 38.37 -7.91 -25.20
CA TRP A 436 37.26 -7.66 -24.28
C TRP A 436 37.13 -8.74 -23.21
N CYS A 437 37.07 -10.02 -23.60
CA CYS A 437 36.97 -11.13 -22.65
C CYS A 437 38.20 -11.21 -21.72
N LEU A 438 39.38 -10.78 -22.21
CA LEU A 438 40.60 -10.73 -21.42
C LEU A 438 40.62 -9.56 -20.42
N ASP A 439 40.12 -8.37 -20.78
CA ASP A 439 39.98 -7.27 -19.84
C ASP A 439 38.92 -7.55 -18.78
N GLU A 440 37.79 -8.16 -19.16
CA GLU A 440 36.78 -8.65 -18.20
C GLU A 440 37.40 -9.60 -17.19
N LEU A 441 38.19 -10.57 -17.66
CA LEU A 441 38.86 -11.54 -16.81
C LEU A 441 39.79 -10.85 -15.79
N VAL A 442 40.58 -9.86 -16.21
CA VAL A 442 41.43 -9.07 -15.30
C VAL A 442 40.57 -8.41 -14.23
N LYS A 443 39.47 -7.76 -14.62
CA LYS A 443 38.58 -7.07 -13.68
C LYS A 443 37.90 -8.02 -12.69
N ILE A 444 37.47 -9.20 -13.15
CA ILE A 444 36.89 -10.24 -12.30
C ILE A 444 37.89 -10.70 -11.24
N LEU A 445 39.15 -10.94 -11.62
CA LEU A 445 40.19 -11.36 -10.67
C LEU A 445 40.61 -10.25 -9.71
N GLU A 446 40.53 -8.98 -10.11
CA GLU A 446 40.64 -7.85 -9.18
C GLU A 446 39.50 -7.89 -8.14
N CYS A 447 38.25 -8.10 -8.57
CA CYS A 447 37.11 -8.20 -7.66
C CYS A 447 37.20 -9.44 -6.75
N MET A 448 37.74 -10.55 -7.24
CA MET A 448 38.03 -11.72 -6.42
C MET A 448 38.98 -11.38 -5.27
N LYS A 449 40.06 -10.64 -5.55
CA LYS A 449 41.09 -10.28 -4.55
C LYS A 449 40.61 -9.23 -3.56
N PHE A 450 39.93 -8.19 -4.03
CA PHE A 450 39.64 -7.00 -3.21
C PHE A 450 38.19 -6.90 -2.73
N LYS A 451 37.25 -7.59 -3.38
CA LYS A 451 35.82 -7.58 -3.02
C LYS A 451 35.30 -8.96 -2.58
N ASN A 452 36.21 -9.91 -2.35
CA ASN A 452 35.88 -11.28 -1.94
C ASN A 452 34.92 -12.00 -2.92
N GLN A 453 34.88 -11.59 -4.19
CA GLN A 453 34.00 -12.19 -5.20
C GLN A 453 34.41 -13.65 -5.47
N MET A 454 33.44 -14.56 -5.57
CA MET A 454 33.70 -15.95 -5.94
C MET A 454 33.90 -16.06 -7.46
N VAL A 455 34.84 -16.90 -7.88
CA VAL A 455 35.15 -17.11 -9.31
C VAL A 455 35.12 -18.59 -9.64
N TRP A 456 34.30 -18.95 -10.62
CA TRP A 456 34.15 -20.32 -11.12
C TRP A 456 34.55 -20.43 -12.58
N PRO A 457 35.75 -20.94 -12.88
CA PRO A 457 36.10 -21.28 -14.24
C PRO A 457 35.36 -22.53 -14.70
N ILE A 458 34.75 -22.43 -15.87
CA ILE A 458 34.26 -23.55 -16.67
C ILE A 458 35.18 -23.70 -17.87
N PHE A 459 35.90 -24.81 -17.95
CA PHE A 459 36.74 -25.16 -19.08
C PHE A 459 35.88 -25.90 -20.11
N TYR A 460 35.35 -25.15 -21.08
CA TYR A 460 34.42 -25.65 -22.08
C TYR A 460 35.17 -26.10 -23.34
N LYS A 461 35.28 -27.42 -23.51
CA LYS A 461 35.98 -28.10 -24.62
C LYS A 461 37.45 -27.68 -24.76
N VAL A 462 38.06 -27.25 -23.65
CA VAL A 462 39.47 -26.87 -23.56
C VAL A 462 40.09 -27.50 -22.32
N GLU A 463 41.37 -27.85 -22.40
CA GLU A 463 42.10 -28.38 -21.26
C GLU A 463 42.65 -27.23 -20.39
N PRO A 464 42.47 -27.24 -19.06
CA PRO A 464 43.01 -26.20 -18.16
C PRO A 464 44.52 -25.98 -18.35
N SER A 465 45.28 -27.03 -18.67
CA SER A 465 46.72 -26.94 -18.91
C SER A 465 47.07 -26.14 -20.17
N ASP A 466 46.19 -26.14 -21.19
CA ASP A 466 46.43 -25.37 -22.41
C ASP A 466 46.32 -23.87 -22.12
N ILE A 467 45.45 -23.47 -21.20
CA ILE A 467 45.32 -22.09 -20.74
C ILE A 467 46.50 -21.72 -19.83
N ARG A 468 46.79 -22.56 -18.83
CA ARG A 468 47.85 -22.33 -17.83
C ARG A 468 49.22 -22.11 -18.46
N TYR A 469 49.54 -22.91 -19.48
CA TYR A 469 50.84 -22.89 -20.13
C TYR A 469 50.81 -22.22 -21.52
N MET A 470 49.73 -21.51 -21.86
CA MET A 470 49.56 -20.80 -23.13
C MET A 470 49.89 -21.68 -24.35
N ARG A 471 49.27 -22.86 -24.42
CA ARG A 471 49.43 -23.81 -25.52
C ARG A 471 48.27 -23.68 -26.51
N LYS A 472 48.43 -24.31 -27.68
CA LYS A 472 47.39 -24.40 -28.72
C LYS A 472 46.77 -23.03 -29.05
N CYS A 473 45.44 -22.91 -29.04
CA CYS A 473 44.72 -21.69 -29.38
C CYS A 473 45.11 -20.51 -28.48
N TYR A 474 45.11 -20.69 -27.15
CA TYR A 474 45.50 -19.63 -26.20
C TYR A 474 46.91 -19.10 -26.45
N GLY A 475 47.87 -19.97 -26.77
CA GLY A 475 49.24 -19.56 -27.13
C GLY A 475 49.28 -18.73 -28.42
N ARG A 476 48.55 -19.15 -29.45
CA ARG A 476 48.46 -18.43 -30.73
C ARG A 476 47.80 -17.06 -30.56
N ASP A 477 46.69 -17.00 -29.84
CA ASP A 477 45.93 -15.76 -29.62
C ASP A 477 46.75 -14.75 -28.82
N MET A 478 47.44 -15.19 -27.77
CA MET A 478 48.32 -14.30 -27.00
C MET A 478 49.51 -13.80 -27.81
N ALA A 479 50.13 -14.64 -28.64
CA ALA A 479 51.20 -14.20 -29.53
C ALA A 479 50.69 -13.17 -30.57
N GLN A 480 49.46 -13.34 -31.06
CA GLN A 480 48.84 -12.36 -31.94
C GLN A 480 48.64 -11.01 -31.24
N HIS A 481 48.14 -11.00 -30.00
CA HIS A 481 48.02 -9.76 -29.22
C HIS A 481 49.37 -9.09 -28.93
N GLU A 482 50.43 -9.88 -28.69
CA GLU A 482 51.79 -9.36 -28.54
C GLU A 482 52.32 -8.71 -29.82
N ASN A 483 51.97 -9.26 -31.00
CA ASN A 483 52.35 -8.67 -32.28
C ASN A 483 51.61 -7.35 -32.54
N VAL A 484 50.34 -7.24 -32.12
CA VAL A 484 49.52 -6.03 -32.33
C VAL A 484 49.84 -4.93 -31.33
N LEU A 485 49.98 -5.27 -30.04
CA LEU A 485 50.13 -4.29 -28.94
C LEU A 485 51.58 -4.13 -28.46
N GLY A 486 52.48 -4.99 -28.92
CA GLY A 486 53.88 -5.06 -28.48
C GLY A 486 54.11 -6.07 -27.35
N ILE A 487 55.21 -6.82 -27.45
CA ILE A 487 55.62 -7.87 -26.49
C ILE A 487 55.75 -7.33 -25.05
N ASN A 488 56.12 -6.06 -24.90
CA ASN A 488 56.28 -5.42 -23.58
C ASN A 488 55.00 -4.74 -23.06
N SER A 489 53.86 -4.88 -23.76
CA SER A 489 52.59 -4.29 -23.37
C SER A 489 52.16 -4.76 -21.98
N GLU A 490 51.95 -3.79 -21.09
CA GLU A 490 51.47 -4.05 -19.73
C GLU A 490 50.10 -4.72 -19.73
N ARG A 491 49.23 -4.38 -20.70
CA ARG A 491 47.91 -4.99 -20.86
C ARG A 491 48.02 -6.48 -21.18
N VAL A 492 48.90 -6.86 -22.11
CA VAL A 492 49.13 -8.27 -22.47
C VAL A 492 49.74 -9.06 -21.31
N LYS A 493 50.65 -8.46 -20.54
CA LYS A 493 51.20 -9.09 -19.32
C LYS A 493 50.10 -9.37 -18.29
N LYS A 494 49.20 -8.41 -18.07
CA LYS A 494 48.04 -8.59 -17.19
C LYS A 494 47.13 -9.72 -17.67
N TRP A 495 46.85 -9.81 -18.97
CA TRP A 495 46.07 -10.90 -19.56
C TRP A 495 46.73 -12.27 -19.35
N LYS A 496 48.04 -12.38 -19.60
CA LYS A 496 48.78 -13.63 -19.35
C LYS A 496 48.72 -14.05 -17.88
N SER A 497 48.91 -13.09 -16.98
CA SER A 497 48.79 -13.32 -15.54
C SER A 497 47.38 -13.77 -15.13
N ALA A 498 46.35 -13.12 -15.67
CA ALA A 498 44.96 -13.42 -15.38
C ALA A 498 44.55 -14.82 -15.87
N LEU A 499 44.92 -15.19 -17.09
CA LEU A 499 44.69 -16.54 -17.64
C LEU A 499 45.45 -17.62 -16.85
N PHE A 500 46.68 -17.33 -16.41
CA PHE A 500 47.42 -18.23 -15.53
C PHE A 500 46.71 -18.39 -14.17
N GLU A 501 46.28 -17.30 -13.55
CA GLU A 501 45.62 -17.33 -12.25
C GLU A 501 44.28 -18.08 -12.31
N VAL A 502 43.40 -17.74 -13.26
CA VAL A 502 42.09 -18.37 -13.39
C VAL A 502 42.19 -19.88 -13.69
N SER A 503 43.19 -20.31 -14.45
CA SER A 503 43.43 -21.73 -14.76
C SER A 503 44.04 -22.53 -13.59
N ASN A 504 44.42 -21.87 -12.50
CA ASN A 504 44.83 -22.50 -11.25
C ASN A 504 43.69 -22.54 -10.21
N LEU A 505 42.56 -21.89 -10.47
CA LEU A 505 41.39 -21.98 -9.60
C LEU A 505 40.68 -23.33 -9.76
N SER A 506 39.95 -23.73 -8.71
CA SER A 506 39.07 -24.90 -8.78
C SER A 506 37.91 -24.59 -9.73
N GLY A 507 37.79 -25.36 -10.80
CA GLY A 507 36.77 -25.19 -11.83
C GLY A 507 36.22 -26.52 -12.34
N LYS A 508 35.21 -26.45 -13.20
CA LYS A 508 34.60 -27.63 -13.84
C LYS A 508 35.02 -27.71 -15.30
N THR A 509 35.27 -28.92 -15.80
CA THR A 509 35.66 -29.14 -17.20
C THR A 509 34.54 -29.88 -17.92
N TYR A 510 34.16 -29.39 -19.09
CA TYR A 510 33.21 -30.05 -19.99
C TYR A 510 33.94 -30.43 -21.29
N THR A 511 34.07 -31.72 -21.57
CA THR A 511 34.69 -32.22 -22.80
C THR A 511 33.67 -32.88 -23.73
N THR A 512 32.84 -33.78 -23.20
CA THR A 512 31.84 -34.56 -23.95
C THR A 512 30.63 -34.85 -23.06
N GLY A 513 29.49 -35.20 -23.66
CA GLY A 513 28.24 -35.56 -22.95
C GLY A 513 27.07 -34.65 -23.30
N TYR A 514 26.05 -34.63 -22.44
CA TYR A 514 24.91 -33.73 -22.57
C TYR A 514 25.14 -32.44 -21.78
N GLU A 515 25.08 -31.30 -22.45
CA GLU A 515 25.29 -29.99 -21.82
C GLU A 515 24.29 -29.70 -20.70
N TYR A 516 23.03 -30.13 -20.83
CA TYR A 516 22.00 -29.87 -19.82
C TYR A 516 22.33 -30.52 -18.47
N GLU A 517 22.91 -31.72 -18.45
CA GLU A 517 23.30 -32.40 -17.20
C GLU A 517 24.45 -31.67 -16.52
N PHE A 518 25.39 -31.14 -17.31
CA PHE A 518 26.49 -30.35 -16.79
C PHE A 518 26.01 -28.99 -16.26
N ILE A 519 25.09 -28.34 -16.95
CA ILE A 519 24.43 -27.11 -16.51
C ILE A 519 23.68 -27.33 -15.20
N GLN A 520 22.89 -28.40 -15.09
CA GLN A 520 22.19 -28.74 -13.84
C GLN A 520 23.15 -28.85 -12.66
N LYS A 521 24.29 -29.51 -12.82
CA LYS A 521 25.33 -29.61 -11.77
C LYS A 521 25.96 -28.27 -11.39
N ILE A 522 26.04 -27.29 -12.32
CA ILE A 522 26.54 -25.95 -12.01
C ILE A 522 25.49 -25.19 -11.18
N VAL A 523 24.24 -25.31 -11.58
CA VAL A 523 23.10 -24.64 -10.96
C VAL A 523 22.82 -25.20 -9.55
N GLU A 524 22.95 -26.52 -9.36
CA GLU A 524 22.88 -27.18 -8.05
C GLU A 524 23.94 -26.62 -7.08
N ASP A 525 25.19 -26.48 -7.52
CA ASP A 525 26.25 -25.88 -6.71
C ASP A 525 25.95 -24.42 -6.39
N ALA A 526 25.41 -23.65 -7.36
CA ALA A 526 25.01 -22.27 -7.13
C ALA A 526 23.91 -22.18 -6.07
N ASN A 527 22.94 -23.10 -6.11
CA ASN A 527 21.87 -23.21 -5.12
C ASN A 527 22.38 -23.59 -3.71
N GLN A 528 23.41 -24.43 -3.60
CA GLN A 528 24.04 -24.72 -2.30
C GLN A 528 24.65 -23.45 -1.69
N ILE A 529 25.25 -22.58 -2.51
CA ILE A 529 25.79 -21.31 -2.06
C ILE A 529 24.67 -20.32 -1.72
N LYS A 530 23.57 -20.31 -2.48
CA LYS A 530 22.38 -19.49 -2.22
C LYS A 530 21.89 -19.63 -0.77
N SER A 531 21.84 -20.88 -0.26
CA SER A 531 21.45 -21.18 1.13
C SER A 531 22.47 -20.70 2.17
N ARG A 532 23.77 -20.78 1.86
CA ARG A 532 24.87 -20.36 2.74
C ARG A 532 25.05 -18.84 2.81
N LEU A 533 24.61 -18.12 1.78
CA LEU A 533 24.77 -16.66 1.66
C LEU A 533 23.52 -15.85 2.05
N GLN A 534 22.48 -16.48 2.61
CA GLN A 534 21.23 -15.82 3.00
C GLN A 534 20.63 -14.91 1.92
N ILE A 535 20.76 -15.28 0.64
CA ILE A 535 20.15 -14.55 -0.47
C ILE A 535 18.64 -14.80 -0.38
N GLN A 536 17.91 -13.91 0.29
CA GLN A 536 16.46 -13.98 0.36
C GLN A 536 15.90 -13.81 -1.05
N THR A 537 14.95 -14.68 -1.40
CA THR A 537 14.14 -14.47 -2.59
C THR A 537 13.16 -13.35 -2.24
N ILE A 538 13.39 -12.16 -2.81
CA ILE A 538 12.55 -10.96 -2.61
C ILE A 538 11.17 -11.17 -3.22
#